data_AF-A0AAE4BU76-F1
#
_entry.id   AF-A0AAE4BU76-F1
#
_cell.length_a   1.000
_cell.length_b   1.000
_cell.length_c   1.000
_cell.angle_alpha   90.00
_cell.angle_beta   90.00
_cell.angle_gamma   90.00
#
_symmetry.space_group_name_H-M   'P 1'
#
loop_
_entity.id
_entity.type
_entity.pdbx_description
1 polymer ?
#
loop_
_entity_poly.entity_id
_entity_poly.type
_entity_poly.pdbx_seq_one_letter_code
_entity_poly.pdbx_strand_id
1 'polypeptide(L)'
;MDNKQAIIESLARALESWVRHAGAAQLWQVQQQGGLGASIAVDEDIVHARIELGGPRNPLSELGRTDGRLPVTEAFLGNGAAAWGAPPPHGDPTREAWFLSNELAQEHARQYLLAEFREKREVLSRFVEAWLDSQ
;
A
#
# COMPACT_ATOMS: atom_id res chain seq x y z
N MET A 1 24.97 12.63 -1.57
CA MET A 1 23.86 11.80 -1.05
C MET A 1 24.26 10.35 -1.28
N ASP A 2 24.09 9.49 -0.29
CA ASP A 2 24.32 8.05 -0.44
C ASP A 2 23.35 7.47 -1.50
N ASN A 3 23.86 6.71 -2.48
CA ASN A 3 23.05 6.08 -3.54
C ASN A 3 21.90 5.26 -2.94
N LYS A 4 22.13 4.62 -1.79
CA LYS A 4 21.10 3.91 -1.03
C LYS A 4 19.94 4.82 -0.64
N GLN A 5 20.23 5.99 -0.08
CA GLN A 5 19.18 6.93 0.34
C GLN A 5 18.39 7.44 -0.87
N ALA A 6 19.05 7.72 -2.00
CA ALA A 6 18.37 8.15 -3.22
C ALA A 6 17.37 7.11 -3.74
N ILE A 7 17.74 5.82 -3.71
CA ILE A 7 16.85 4.73 -4.12
C ILE A 7 15.68 4.58 -3.14
N ILE A 8 15.92 4.67 -1.84
CA ILE A 8 14.86 4.62 -0.81
C ILE A 8 13.84 5.74 -1.02
N GLU A 9 14.30 6.98 -1.23
CA GLU A 9 13.39 8.11 -1.51
C GLU A 9 12.62 7.94 -2.82
N SER A 10 13.28 7.37 -3.85
CA SER A 10 12.63 7.09 -5.13
C SER A 10 11.50 6.06 -4.98
N LEU A 11 11.75 4.96 -4.26
CA LEU A 11 10.75 3.94 -3.96
C LEU A 11 9.63 4.49 -3.07
N ALA A 12 9.95 5.34 -2.09
CA ALA A 12 8.96 5.99 -1.26
C ALA A 12 8.00 6.85 -2.10
N ARG A 13 8.55 7.67 -3.01
CA ARG A 13 7.75 8.49 -3.94
C ARG A 13 6.93 7.64 -4.90
N ALA A 14 7.50 6.54 -5.41
CA ALA A 14 6.78 5.62 -6.28
C ALA A 14 5.59 4.98 -5.55
N LEU A 15 5.75 4.60 -4.28
CA LEU A 15 4.67 4.07 -3.46
C LEU A 15 3.60 5.13 -3.18
N GLU A 16 3.99 6.32 -2.73
CA GLU A 16 3.04 7.42 -2.48
C GLU A 16 2.25 7.78 -3.74
N SER A 17 2.93 7.79 -4.90
CA SER A 17 2.30 7.99 -6.20
C SER A 17 1.33 6.86 -6.53
N TRP A 18 1.72 5.61 -6.32
CA TRP A 18 0.84 4.46 -6.53
C TRP A 18 -0.43 4.57 -5.68
N VAL A 19 -0.31 4.86 -4.38
CA VAL A 19 -1.47 4.98 -3.48
C VAL A 19 -2.42 6.09 -3.92
N ARG A 20 -1.88 7.24 -4.36
CA ARG A 20 -2.67 8.37 -4.84
C ARG A 20 -3.51 8.03 -6.07
N HIS A 21 -2.97 7.21 -6.98
CA HIS A 21 -3.60 6.90 -8.26
C HIS A 21 -4.29 5.53 -8.28
N ALA A 22 -4.17 4.73 -7.23
CA ALA A 22 -4.79 3.42 -7.13
C ALA A 22 -6.33 3.52 -7.19
N GLY A 23 -6.91 2.75 -8.11
CA GLY A 23 -8.36 2.58 -8.22
C GLY A 23 -8.93 1.70 -7.11
N ALA A 24 -10.26 1.73 -6.96
CA ALA A 24 -10.96 1.00 -5.90
C ALA A 24 -10.65 -0.51 -5.89
N ALA A 25 -10.66 -1.16 -7.05
CA ALA A 25 -10.34 -2.59 -7.15
C ALA A 25 -8.90 -2.92 -6.73
N GLN A 26 -7.94 -2.04 -7.05
CA GLN A 26 -6.54 -2.24 -6.67
C GLN A 26 -6.35 -2.07 -5.16
N LEU A 27 -7.00 -1.06 -4.56
CA LEU A 27 -7.00 -0.86 -3.11
C LEU A 27 -7.64 -2.04 -2.37
N TRP A 28 -8.76 -2.55 -2.89
CA TRP A 28 -9.43 -3.72 -2.34
C TRP A 28 -8.54 -4.97 -2.40
N GLN A 29 -7.89 -5.22 -3.55
CA GLN A 29 -6.97 -6.33 -3.70
C GLN A 29 -5.81 -6.26 -2.70
N VAL A 30 -5.20 -5.08 -2.53
CA VAL A 30 -4.12 -4.87 -1.56
C VAL A 30 -4.62 -5.13 -0.13
N GLN A 31 -5.82 -4.67 0.23
CA GLN A 31 -6.39 -4.97 1.55
C GLN A 31 -6.63 -6.46 1.78
N GLN A 32 -7.09 -7.17 0.76
CA GLN A 32 -7.40 -8.59 0.86
C GLN A 32 -6.13 -9.46 0.94
N GLN A 33 -5.13 -9.15 0.12
CA GLN A 33 -4.03 -10.09 -0.18
C GLN A 33 -2.64 -9.45 -0.16
N GLY A 34 -2.54 -8.13 -0.03
CA GLY A 34 -1.31 -7.39 -0.27
C GLY A 34 -0.93 -7.43 -1.75
N GLY A 35 0.34 -7.67 -2.04
CA GLY A 35 0.85 -7.90 -3.39
C GLY A 35 1.51 -6.70 -4.05
N LEU A 36 1.82 -5.64 -3.29
CA LEU A 36 2.71 -4.58 -3.78
C LEU A 36 4.13 -5.14 -3.97
N GLY A 37 4.63 -5.04 -5.18
CA GLY A 37 5.99 -5.42 -5.54
C GLY A 37 6.82 -4.18 -5.82
N ALA A 38 8.06 -4.19 -5.34
CA ALA A 38 9.06 -3.19 -5.68
C ALA A 38 10.12 -3.81 -6.59
N SER A 39 10.54 -3.06 -7.60
CA SER A 39 11.61 -3.46 -8.50
C SER A 39 12.57 -2.30 -8.69
N ILE A 40 13.87 -2.62 -8.69
CA ILE A 40 14.95 -1.69 -9.00
C ILE A 40 15.65 -2.22 -10.24
N ALA A 41 15.77 -1.39 -11.26
CA ALA A 41 16.51 -1.70 -12.50
C ALA A 41 17.53 -0.60 -12.75
N VAL A 42 18.70 -0.98 -13.26
CA VAL A 42 19.71 -0.03 -13.74
C VAL A 42 19.66 -0.05 -15.26
N ASP A 43 19.45 1.12 -15.86
CA ASP A 43 19.51 1.32 -17.30
C ASP A 43 20.62 2.35 -17.58
N GLU A 44 21.71 1.89 -18.21
CA GLU A 44 22.95 2.64 -18.35
C GLU A 44 23.47 3.13 -16.98
N ASP A 45 23.32 4.41 -16.69
CA ASP A 45 23.69 5.07 -15.42
C ASP A 45 22.46 5.55 -14.61
N ILE A 46 21.25 5.17 -15.02
CA ILE A 46 19.98 5.59 -14.41
C ILE A 46 19.39 4.46 -13.59
N VAL A 47 19.11 4.72 -12.31
CA VAL A 47 18.41 3.78 -11.44
C VAL A 47 16.90 4.04 -11.49
N HIS A 48 16.16 3.06 -11.99
CA HIS A 48 14.70 3.04 -12.03
C HIS A 48 14.13 2.25 -10.87
N ALA A 49 13.40 2.92 -9.98
CA ALA A 49 12.64 2.32 -8.89
C ALA A 49 11.14 2.36 -9.21
N ARG A 50 10.46 1.21 -9.14
CA ARG A 50 9.02 1.08 -9.43
C ARG A 50 8.28 0.32 -8.34
N ILE A 51 7.00 0.66 -8.19
CA ILE A 51 6.03 -0.03 -7.33
C ILE A 51 4.83 -0.41 -8.18
N GLU A 52 4.49 -1.70 -8.18
CA GLU A 52 3.40 -2.24 -8.99
C GLU A 52 2.63 -3.32 -8.21
N LEU A 53 1.33 -3.40 -8.45
CA LEU A 53 0.49 -4.46 -7.90
C LEU A 53 0.68 -5.73 -8.75
N GLY A 54 1.02 -6.86 -8.10
CA GLY A 54 1.36 -8.10 -8.80
C GLY A 54 2.79 -8.13 -9.34
N GLY A 55 3.64 -7.18 -8.92
CA GLY A 55 5.07 -7.20 -9.20
C GLY A 55 5.82 -8.31 -8.42
N PRO A 56 7.16 -8.30 -8.45
CA PRO A 56 7.98 -9.28 -7.74
C PRO A 56 7.65 -9.32 -6.25
N ARG A 57 7.50 -10.53 -5.71
CA ARG A 57 7.23 -10.70 -4.27
C ARG A 57 8.45 -10.32 -3.47
N ASN A 58 8.29 -9.37 -2.56
CA ASN A 58 9.37 -8.88 -1.71
C ASN A 58 8.79 -8.41 -0.36
N PRO A 59 9.59 -7.85 0.55
CA PRO A 59 9.11 -7.42 1.86
C PRO A 59 7.95 -6.40 1.84
N LEU A 60 7.76 -5.65 0.74
CA LEU A 60 6.63 -4.73 0.56
C LEU A 60 5.32 -5.44 0.22
N SER A 61 5.36 -6.71 -0.18
CA SER A 61 4.17 -7.44 -0.62
C SER A 61 3.15 -7.70 0.49
N GLU A 62 3.54 -7.54 1.75
CA GLU A 62 2.61 -7.65 2.88
C GLU A 62 2.06 -6.28 3.33
N LEU A 63 2.49 -5.16 2.73
CA LEU A 63 1.95 -3.83 3.03
C LEU A 63 0.51 -3.69 2.56
N GLY A 64 -0.30 -3.01 3.36
CA GLY A 64 -1.71 -2.72 3.12
C GLY A 64 -2.64 -3.88 3.39
N ARG A 65 -2.11 -5.08 3.66
CA ARG A 65 -2.91 -6.28 3.85
C ARG A 65 -3.59 -6.25 5.21
N THR A 66 -4.91 -6.31 5.19
CA THR A 66 -5.78 -6.35 6.38
C THR A 66 -6.70 -7.57 6.38
N ASP A 67 -6.50 -8.50 5.43
CA ASP A 67 -7.38 -9.66 5.17
C ASP A 67 -8.85 -9.24 5.02
N GLY A 68 -9.11 -8.09 4.38
CA GLY A 68 -10.46 -7.56 4.16
C GLY A 68 -11.10 -6.90 5.35
N ARG A 69 -10.35 -6.73 6.44
CA ARG A 69 -10.76 -5.85 7.53
C ARG A 69 -10.61 -4.41 7.05
N LEU A 70 -11.65 -3.62 7.20
CA LEU A 70 -11.54 -2.20 6.93
C LEU A 70 -10.63 -1.60 8.01
N PRO A 71 -9.65 -0.76 7.64
CA PRO A 71 -8.77 -0.13 8.61
C PRO A 71 -9.62 0.69 9.58
N VAL A 72 -9.49 0.36 10.86
CA VAL A 72 -10.16 1.05 11.97
C VAL A 72 -9.39 2.34 12.19
N THR A 73 -9.78 3.42 11.49
CA THR A 73 -9.31 4.77 11.81
C THR A 73 -10.07 5.30 13.03
N GLU A 74 -9.63 6.39 13.66
CA GLU A 74 -10.36 7.02 14.79
C GLU A 74 -11.84 7.34 14.44
N ALA A 75 -12.16 7.51 13.15
CA ALA A 75 -13.53 7.66 12.65
C ALA A 75 -14.43 6.40 12.84
N PHE A 76 -13.83 5.25 13.17
CA PHE A 76 -14.52 3.98 13.46
C PHE A 76 -14.95 3.86 14.94
N LEU A 77 -14.36 4.65 15.85
CA LEU A 77 -14.61 4.59 17.30
C LEU A 77 -15.66 5.60 17.80
N GLY A 78 -16.30 6.35 16.90
CA GLY A 78 -17.25 7.41 17.25
C GLY A 78 -18.70 6.93 17.40
N ASN A 79 -19.18 6.97 18.63
CA ASN A 79 -20.57 6.80 19.05
C ASN A 79 -21.56 7.59 18.15
N GLY A 80 -22.35 6.90 17.33
CA GLY A 80 -23.46 7.48 16.55
C GLY A 80 -23.15 7.75 15.06
N ALA A 81 -23.83 7.01 14.18
CA ALA A 81 -23.91 7.21 12.73
C ALA A 81 -22.57 7.56 12.05
N ALA A 82 -21.73 6.54 11.85
CA ALA A 82 -20.52 6.72 11.07
C ALA A 82 -20.89 7.25 9.66
N ALA A 83 -20.35 8.42 9.28
CA ALA A 83 -20.74 9.19 8.10
C ALA A 83 -20.56 8.47 6.74
N TRP A 84 -20.07 7.24 6.74
CA TRP A 84 -19.71 6.41 5.59
C TRP A 84 -20.58 5.14 5.47
N GLY A 85 -21.56 4.95 6.36
CA GLY A 85 -22.42 3.76 6.43
C GLY A 85 -21.82 2.61 7.24
N ALA A 86 -22.63 1.62 7.56
CA ALA A 86 -22.15 0.40 8.21
C ALA A 86 -21.61 -0.57 7.14
N PRO A 87 -20.32 -0.96 7.18
CA PRO A 87 -19.81 -1.93 6.23
C PRO A 87 -20.50 -3.29 6.44
N PRO A 88 -20.76 -4.06 5.37
CA PRO A 88 -21.22 -5.44 5.49
C PRO A 88 -20.27 -6.26 6.38
N PRO A 89 -20.71 -7.35 7.04
CA PRO A 89 -19.86 -8.17 7.92
C PRO A 89 -18.59 -8.72 7.25
N HIS A 90 -17.58 -9.10 8.05
CA HIS A 90 -16.35 -9.67 7.52
C HIS A 90 -16.63 -11.06 6.94
N GLY A 91 -16.06 -11.35 5.77
CA GLY A 91 -16.38 -12.56 5.00
C GLY A 91 -17.68 -12.47 4.18
N ASP A 92 -18.42 -11.36 4.25
CA ASP A 92 -19.60 -11.15 3.40
C ASP A 92 -19.17 -10.80 1.96
N PRO A 93 -19.66 -11.52 0.93
CA PRO A 93 -19.32 -11.24 -0.46
C PRO A 93 -19.79 -9.86 -0.95
N THR A 94 -20.81 -9.27 -0.32
CA THR A 94 -21.30 -7.92 -0.65
C THR A 94 -20.35 -6.81 -0.19
N ARG A 95 -19.37 -7.13 0.66
CA ARG A 95 -18.40 -6.17 1.19
C ARG A 95 -17.51 -5.58 0.10
N GLU A 96 -17.13 -6.38 -0.90
CA GLU A 96 -16.37 -5.89 -2.04
C GLU A 96 -17.16 -4.84 -2.83
N ALA A 97 -18.39 -5.18 -3.24
CA ALA A 97 -19.26 -4.26 -3.97
C ALA A 97 -19.50 -2.96 -3.18
N TRP A 98 -19.70 -3.08 -1.86
CA TRP A 98 -19.81 -1.93 -0.98
C TRP A 98 -18.55 -1.06 -0.99
N PHE A 99 -17.35 -1.64 -0.84
CA PHE A 99 -16.08 -0.90 -0.86
C PHE A 99 -15.84 -0.20 -2.20
N LEU A 100 -16.10 -0.90 -3.31
CA LEU A 100 -15.95 -0.35 -4.66
C LEU A 100 -16.87 0.86 -4.91
N SER A 101 -18.01 0.92 -4.22
CA SER A 101 -18.98 2.03 -4.32
C SER A 101 -18.74 3.18 -3.32
N ASN A 102 -17.84 3.01 -2.34
CA ASN A 102 -17.67 3.93 -1.22
C ASN A 102 -16.33 4.67 -1.28
N GLU A 103 -16.31 5.88 -1.85
CA GLU A 103 -15.10 6.70 -1.99
C GLU A 103 -14.43 7.03 -0.65
N LEU A 104 -15.21 7.21 0.41
CA LEU A 104 -14.68 7.49 1.74
C LEU A 104 -13.96 6.27 2.34
N ALA A 105 -14.49 5.06 2.13
CA ALA A 105 -13.79 3.83 2.49
C ALA A 105 -12.47 3.66 1.73
N GLN A 106 -12.46 4.03 0.44
CA GLN A 106 -11.25 4.02 -0.39
C GLN A 106 -10.21 5.03 0.09
N GLU A 107 -10.63 6.24 0.49
CA GLU A 107 -9.74 7.25 1.04
C GLU A 107 -9.10 6.79 2.36
N HIS A 108 -9.86 6.17 3.25
CA HIS A 108 -9.29 5.59 4.46
C HIS A 108 -8.33 4.43 4.16
N ALA A 109 -8.59 3.62 3.14
CA ALA A 109 -7.64 2.60 2.69
C ALA A 109 -6.30 3.22 2.25
N ARG A 110 -6.35 4.33 1.50
CA ARG A 110 -5.15 5.10 1.11
C ARG A 110 -4.41 5.64 2.32
N GLN A 111 -5.13 6.27 3.25
CA GLN A 111 -4.55 6.84 4.47
C GLN A 111 -3.87 5.78 5.32
N TYR A 112 -4.52 4.63 5.50
CA TYR A 112 -3.95 3.50 6.21
C TYR A 112 -2.66 3.00 5.55
N LEU A 113 -2.70 2.78 4.23
CA LEU A 113 -1.53 2.30 3.49
C LEU A 113 -0.35 3.28 3.56
N LEU A 114 -0.62 4.59 3.48
CA LEU A 114 0.41 5.62 3.66
C LEU A 114 0.95 5.67 5.10
N ALA A 115 0.10 5.48 6.11
CA ALA A 115 0.51 5.45 7.51
C ALA A 115 1.39 4.22 7.79
N GLU A 116 0.92 3.04 7.40
CA GLU A 116 1.67 1.79 7.55
C GLU A 116 3.00 1.86 6.81
N PHE A 117 3.03 2.42 5.60
CA PHE A 117 4.26 2.65 4.86
C PHE A 117 5.26 3.51 5.64
N ARG A 118 4.81 4.62 6.23
CA ARG A 118 5.66 5.52 7.03
C ARG A 118 6.21 4.83 8.27
N GLU A 119 5.39 4.02 8.94
CA GLU A 119 5.80 3.21 10.09
C GLU A 119 6.82 2.15 9.69
N LYS A 120 6.60 1.48 8.56
CA LYS A 120 7.43 0.37 8.06
C LYS A 120 8.50 0.83 7.06
N ARG A 121 8.97 2.08 7.15
CA ARG A 121 9.98 2.63 6.23
C ARG A 121 11.28 1.81 6.21
N GLU A 122 11.63 1.20 7.33
CA GLU A 122 12.74 0.24 7.46
C GLU A 122 12.65 -0.97 6.50
N VAL A 123 11.44 -1.36 6.08
CA VAL A 123 11.24 -2.45 5.10
C VAL A 123 11.80 -2.05 3.73
N LEU A 124 11.65 -0.79 3.31
CA LEU A 124 12.31 -0.28 2.11
C LEU A 124 13.83 -0.32 2.26
N SER A 125 14.36 0.12 3.40
CA SER A 125 15.80 0.12 3.66
C SER A 125 16.38 -1.29 3.51
N ARG A 126 15.74 -2.30 4.12
CA ARG A 126 16.17 -3.70 4.02
C ARG A 126 16.08 -4.25 2.60
N PHE A 127 15.05 -3.87 1.84
CA PHE A 127 14.93 -4.27 0.44
C PHE A 127 16.05 -3.67 -0.42
N VAL A 128 16.36 -2.38 -0.24
CA VAL A 128 17.44 -1.71 -0.97
C VAL A 128 18.81 -2.24 -0.56
N GLU A 129 19.04 -2.52 0.72
CA GLU A 129 20.28 -3.18 1.20
C GLU A 129 20.47 -4.54 0.53
N ALA A 130 19.46 -5.41 0.58
CA ALA A 130 19.53 -6.73 -0.05
C ALA A 130 19.76 -6.64 -1.57
N TRP A 131 19.17 -5.63 -2.22
CA TRP A 131 19.41 -5.40 -3.65
C TRP A 131 20.84 -4.93 -3.93
N LEU A 132 21.37 -3.99 -3.14
CA LEU A 132 22.76 -3.52 -3.25
C LEU A 132 23.77 -4.65 -3.02
N ASP A 133 23.51 -5.54 -2.06
CA ASP A 133 24.35 -6.71 -1.78
C ASP A 133 24.27 -7.78 -2.90
N SER A 134 23.25 -7.69 -3.76
CA SER A 134 23.04 -8.61 -4.89
C SER A 134 23.58 -8.09 -6.24
N GLN A 135 24.08 -6.86 -6.27
CA GLN A 135 24.79 -6.31 -7.44
C GLN A 135 26.22 -6.87 -7.51
#